data_AF-A0A377GAE5-F1
#
_entry.id   AF-A0A377GAE5-F1
#
_cell.length_a   1.000
_cell.length_b   1.000
_cell.length_c   1.000
_cell.angle_alpha   90.00
_cell.angle_beta   90.00
_cell.angle_gamma   90.00
#
_symmetry.space_group_name_H-M   'P 1'
#
loop_
_entity.id
_entity.type
_entity.pdbx_description
1 polymer ?
#
loop_
_entity_poly.entity_id
_entity_poly.type
_entity_poly.pdbx_seq_one_letter_code
_entity_poly.pdbx_strand_id
1 'polypeptide(L)'
;MRWQKGFSLTEVLVSLLFVTTLFFSLFQQQYQSKHLLNQVILRMEASQFIDQIEEALLAQAPKLPSAPLPYHLEIQNKREQILIHLAWLEQPGSLTRNRRPIGYME
;
A
#
# COMPACT_ATOMS: atom_id res chain seq x y z
N MET A 1 -59.95 15.00 14.30
CA MET A 1 -59.77 14.20 13.07
C MET A 1 -58.28 14.01 12.81
N ARG A 2 -57.76 12.78 12.95
CA ARG A 2 -56.35 12.47 12.69
C ARG A 2 -56.19 12.14 11.21
N TRP A 3 -55.65 13.07 10.43
CA TRP A 3 -55.29 12.83 9.04
C TRP A 3 -54.00 11.99 9.03
N GLN A 4 -54.13 10.67 8.97
CA GLN A 4 -52.99 9.81 8.65
C GLN A 4 -52.71 9.94 7.15
N LYS A 5 -51.81 10.85 6.80
CA LYS A 5 -51.27 10.98 5.45
C LYS A 5 -50.28 9.82 5.25
N GLY A 6 -50.71 8.77 4.56
CA GLY A 6 -49.83 7.67 4.19
C GLY A 6 -48.80 8.12 3.14
N PHE A 7 -47.68 7.41 3.06
CA PHE A 7 -46.69 7.65 2.01
C PHE A 7 -47.25 7.27 0.65
N SER A 8 -47.04 8.13 -0.34
CA SER A 8 -47.33 7.79 -1.73
C SER A 8 -46.36 6.69 -2.22
N LEU A 9 -46.82 5.81 -3.11
CA LEU A 9 -45.95 4.82 -3.77
C LEU A 9 -44.74 5.49 -4.43
N THR A 10 -44.93 6.68 -5.03
CA THR A 10 -43.83 7.45 -5.64
C THR A 10 -42.80 7.89 -4.61
N GLU A 11 -43.21 8.35 -3.43
CA GLU A 11 -42.32 8.76 -2.34
C GLU A 11 -41.53 7.56 -1.80
N VAL A 12 -42.18 6.40 -1.67
CA VAL A 12 -41.52 5.15 -1.25
C VAL A 12 -40.49 4.72 -2.29
N LEU A 13 -40.84 4.74 -3.58
CA LEU A 13 -39.94 4.34 -4.66
C LEU A 13 -38.73 5.29 -4.78
N VAL A 14 -38.95 6.60 -4.69
CA VAL A 14 -37.87 7.59 -4.70
C VAL A 14 -36.97 7.40 -3.48
N SER A 15 -37.55 7.21 -2.29
CA SER A 15 -36.75 6.95 -1.07
C SER A 15 -35.92 5.68 -1.19
N LEU A 16 -36.49 4.61 -1.76
CA LEU A 16 -35.80 3.35 -1.99
C LEU A 16 -34.65 3.52 -3.01
N LEU A 17 -34.86 4.26 -4.08
CA LEU A 17 -33.82 4.59 -5.07
C LEU A 17 -32.68 5.39 -4.43
N PHE A 18 -33.00 6.37 -3.57
CA PHE A 18 -31.98 7.14 -2.85
C PHE A 18 -31.16 6.26 -1.91
N VAL A 19 -31.83 5.44 -1.08
CA VAL A 19 -31.15 4.55 -0.12
C VAL A 19 -30.25 3.55 -0.84
N THR A 20 -30.75 2.92 -1.91
CA THR A 20 -29.96 1.96 -2.69
C THR A 20 -28.76 2.62 -3.36
N THR A 21 -28.94 3.78 -3.98
CA THR A 21 -27.84 4.52 -4.61
C THR A 21 -26.77 4.93 -3.59
N LEU A 22 -27.19 5.44 -2.43
CA LEU A 22 -26.27 5.78 -1.35
C LEU A 22 -25.51 4.56 -0.85
N PHE A 23 -26.20 3.43 -0.65
CA PHE A 23 -25.56 2.19 -0.23
C PHE A 23 -24.51 1.73 -1.23
N PHE A 24 -24.83 1.71 -2.54
CA PHE A 24 -23.87 1.34 -3.57
C PHE A 24 -22.68 2.29 -3.64
N SER A 25 -22.91 3.60 -3.57
CA SER A 25 -21.86 4.60 -3.58
C SER A 25 -20.92 4.46 -2.38
N LEU A 26 -21.46 4.28 -1.18
CA LEU A 26 -20.66 4.09 0.04
C LEU A 26 -19.87 2.79 0.01
N PHE A 27 -20.46 1.71 -0.50
CA PHE A 27 -19.76 0.45 -0.66
C PHE A 27 -18.58 0.57 -1.63
N GLN A 28 -18.79 1.20 -2.79
CA GLN A 28 -17.74 1.46 -3.76
C GLN A 28 -16.63 2.35 -3.18
N GLN A 29 -17.01 3.42 -2.48
CA GLN A 29 -16.05 4.31 -1.80
C GLN A 29 -15.25 3.56 -0.74
N GLN A 30 -15.89 2.71 0.07
CA GLN A 30 -15.20 1.91 1.08
C GLN A 30 -14.19 0.96 0.45
N TYR A 31 -14.54 0.30 -0.64
CA TYR A 31 -13.63 -0.61 -1.34
C TYR A 31 -12.41 0.12 -1.89
N GLN A 32 -12.61 1.27 -2.56
CA GLN A 32 -11.52 2.08 -3.10
C GLN A 32 -10.61 2.62 -1.99
N SER A 33 -11.18 3.11 -0.89
CA SER A 33 -10.40 3.60 0.26
C SER A 33 -9.56 2.50 0.89
N LYS A 34 -10.10 1.29 1.05
CA LYS A 34 -9.34 0.14 1.56
C LYS A 34 -8.17 -0.20 0.64
N HIS A 35 -8.39 -0.19 -0.66
CA HIS A 35 -7.35 -0.46 -1.63
C HIS A 35 -6.21 0.57 -1.56
N LEU A 36 -6.53 1.86 -1.54
CA LEU A 36 -5.54 2.94 -1.40
C LEU A 36 -4.77 2.85 -0.09
N LEU A 37 -5.46 2.58 1.02
CA LEU A 37 -4.84 2.44 2.33
C LEU A 37 -3.89 1.24 2.37
N ASN A 38 -4.28 0.11 1.77
CA ASN A 38 -3.41 -1.06 1.66
C ASN A 38 -2.15 -0.74 0.84
N GLN A 39 -2.28 -0.01 -0.27
CA GLN A 39 -1.13 0.43 -1.05
C GLN A 39 -0.17 1.33 -0.27
N VAL A 40 -0.70 2.22 0.59
CA VAL A 40 0.11 3.09 1.43
C VAL A 40 0.83 2.28 2.51
N ILE A 41 0.14 1.36 3.19
CA ILE A 41 0.74 0.48 4.19
C ILE A 41 1.89 -0.32 3.57
N LEU A 42 1.64 -0.95 2.42
CA LEU A 42 2.65 -1.74 1.74
C LEU A 42 3.88 -0.90 1.33
N ARG A 43 3.67 0.35 0.89
CA ARG A 43 4.78 1.26 0.57
C ARG A 43 5.54 1.70 1.82
N MET A 44 4.85 1.94 2.93
CA MET A 44 5.46 2.34 4.18
C MET A 44 6.32 1.22 4.75
N GLU A 45 5.80 0.00 4.81
CA GLU A 45 6.54 -1.20 5.23
C GLU A 45 7.75 -1.47 4.33
N ALA A 46 7.58 -1.38 3.01
CA ALA A 46 8.67 -1.50 2.05
C ALA A 46 9.78 -0.46 2.31
N SER A 47 9.42 0.80 2.55
CA SER A 47 10.38 1.86 2.85
C SER A 47 11.13 1.57 4.15
N GLN A 48 10.42 1.23 5.22
CA GLN A 48 11.02 0.88 6.50
C GLN A 48 11.97 -0.32 6.37
N PHE A 49 11.60 -1.31 5.57
CA PHE A 49 12.45 -2.48 5.32
C PHE A 49 13.73 -2.12 4.53
N ILE A 50 13.64 -1.23 3.53
CA ILE A 50 14.84 -0.72 2.85
C ILE A 50 15.74 0.06 3.82
N ASP A 51 15.17 0.88 4.69
CA ASP A 51 15.94 1.64 5.68
C ASP A 51 16.65 0.68 6.67
N GLN A 52 15.98 -0.40 7.10
CA GLN A 52 16.59 -1.46 7.92
C GLN A 52 17.74 -2.20 7.22
N ILE A 53 17.60 -2.47 5.92
CA ILE A 53 18.70 -3.04 5.12
C ILE A 53 19.85 -2.04 5.02
N GLU A 54 19.55 -0.76 4.82
CA GLU A 54 20.55 0.29 4.71
C GLU A 54 21.37 0.43 6.00
N GLU A 55 20.71 0.36 7.16
CA GLU A 55 21.34 0.32 8.48
C GLU A 55 22.16 -0.96 8.70
N ALA A 56 21.63 -2.13 8.34
CA ALA A 56 22.36 -3.40 8.45
C ALA A 56 23.64 -3.39 7.58
N LEU A 57 23.57 -2.79 6.39
CA LEU A 57 24.72 -2.60 5.51
C LEU A 57 25.74 -1.60 6.10
N LEU A 58 25.28 -0.50 6.70
CA LEU A 58 26.15 0.48 7.38
C LEU A 58 26.87 -0.14 8.59
N ALA A 59 26.14 -0.94 9.37
CA ALA A 59 26.66 -1.62 10.54
C ALA A 59 27.54 -2.85 10.20
N GLN A 60 27.73 -3.15 8.91
CA GLN A 60 28.41 -4.36 8.43
C GLN A 60 27.88 -5.63 9.10
N ALA A 61 26.56 -5.67 9.32
CA ALA A 61 25.92 -6.77 10.01
C ALA A 61 26.16 -8.07 9.23
N PRO A 62 26.49 -9.19 9.90
CA PRO A 62 26.90 -10.43 9.25
C PRO A 62 25.77 -11.11 8.45
N LYS A 63 24.52 -10.70 8.67
CA LYS A 63 23.34 -11.17 7.93
C LYS A 63 22.38 -10.00 7.69
N LEU A 64 21.97 -9.85 6.44
CA LEU A 64 20.90 -8.94 6.04
C LEU A 64 19.55 -9.47 6.54
N PRO A 65 18.61 -8.58 6.91
CA PRO A 65 17.27 -9.01 7.28
C PRO A 65 16.57 -9.65 6.06
N SER A 66 15.97 -10.82 6.27
CA SER A 66 15.18 -11.49 5.24
C SER A 66 13.90 -10.71 4.97
N ALA A 67 13.53 -10.56 3.70
CA ALA A 67 12.30 -9.88 3.32
C ALA A 67 11.07 -10.64 3.86
N PRO A 68 10.16 -9.96 4.58
CA PRO A 68 8.87 -10.55 4.91
C PRO A 68 8.04 -10.69 3.62
N LEU A 69 7.18 -11.72 3.56
CA LEU A 69 6.16 -11.80 2.52
C LEU A 69 5.22 -10.57 2.64
N PRO A 70 4.76 -9.94 1.54
CA PRO A 70 4.83 -10.36 0.13
C PRO A 70 5.99 -9.71 -0.65
N TYR A 71 7.07 -9.31 0.01
CA TYR A 71 8.18 -8.63 -0.65
C TYR A 71 9.24 -9.63 -1.14
N HIS A 72 9.75 -9.43 -2.35
CA HIS A 72 10.94 -10.10 -2.86
C HIS A 72 12.10 -9.11 -2.89
N LEU A 73 13.19 -9.45 -2.21
CA LEU A 73 14.38 -8.63 -2.13
C LEU A 73 15.43 -9.12 -3.14
N GLU A 74 15.75 -8.26 -4.10
CA GLU A 74 16.85 -8.45 -5.02
C GLU A 74 17.93 -7.40 -4.75
N ILE A 75 19.12 -7.85 -4.34
CA ILE A 75 20.29 -6.97 -4.18
C ILE A 75 21.22 -7.23 -5.35
N GLN A 76 21.36 -6.24 -6.23
CA GLN A 76 22.32 -6.30 -7.33
C GLN A 76 23.54 -5.43 -6.99
N ASN A 77 24.70 -6.07 -6.87
CA ASN A 77 25.97 -5.36 -6.71
C ASN A 77 26.61 -5.14 -8.08
N LYS A 78 26.61 -3.89 -8.58
CA LYS A 78 27.22 -3.52 -9.86
C LYS A 78 28.41 -2.61 -9.61
N ARG A 79 29.63 -3.19 -9.65
CA ARG A 79 30.99 -2.60 -9.72
C ARG A 79 31.33 -1.45 -8.74
N GLU A 80 30.49 -0.44 -8.61
CA GLU A 80 30.62 0.71 -7.69
C GLU A 80 29.24 1.21 -7.20
N GLN A 81 28.18 0.39 -7.24
CA GLN A 81 26.84 0.73 -6.75
C GLN A 81 26.11 -0.52 -6.24
N ILE A 82 25.52 -0.42 -5.06
CA ILE A 82 24.60 -1.43 -4.51
C ILE A 82 23.18 -0.97 -4.87
N LEU A 83 22.54 -1.72 -5.76
CA LEU A 83 21.12 -1.54 -6.08
C LEU A 83 20.30 -2.46 -5.19
N ILE A 84 19.47 -1.86 -4.35
CA ILE A 84 18.49 -2.58 -3.54
C ILE A 84 17.15 -2.45 -4.28
N HIS A 85 16.67 -3.57 -4.81
CA HIS A 85 15.37 -3.67 -5.46
C HIS A 85 14.43 -4.49 -4.59
N LEU A 86 13.33 -3.86 -4.20
CA LEU A 86 12.24 -4.53 -3.50
C LEU A 86 11.06 -4.62 -4.46
N ALA A 87 10.70 -5.83 -4.87
CA ALA A 87 9.56 -6.12 -5.73
C ALA A 87 8.40 -6.69 -4.91
N TRP A 88 7.17 -6.36 -5.27
CA TRP A 88 5.98 -6.95 -4.68
C TRP A 88 5.64 -8.24 -5.44
N LEU A 89 5.38 -9.33 -4.72
CA LEU A 89 5.04 -10.62 -5.33
C LEU A 89 3.71 -10.61 -6.11
N GLU A 90 2.75 -9.77 -5.72
CA GLU A 90 1.38 -9.82 -6.26
C GLU A 90 0.89 -8.52 -6.93
N GLN A 91 1.64 -7.42 -6.89
CA GLN A 91 1.23 -6.14 -7.49
C GLN A 91 2.38 -5.50 -8.29
N PRO A 92 2.10 -4.80 -9.41
CA PRO A 92 3.11 -4.10 -10.19
C PRO A 92 3.55 -2.84 -9.44
N GLY A 93 4.45 -3.03 -8.48
CA GLY A 93 5.16 -1.99 -7.76
C GLY A 93 6.56 -2.50 -7.48
N SER A 94 7.55 -1.62 -7.62
CA SER A 94 8.91 -1.88 -7.18
C SER A 94 9.52 -0.62 -6.61
N LEU A 95 10.30 -0.75 -5.56
CA LEU A 95 11.01 0.34 -4.92
C LEU A 95 12.49 0.03 -5.15
N THR A 96 13.14 0.90 -5.91
CA THR A 96 14.56 0.76 -6.22
C THR A 96 15.29 1.91 -5.57
N ARG A 97 16.28 1.60 -4.73
CA ARG A 97 17.19 2.60 -4.16
C ARG A 97 18.61 2.30 -4.65
N ASN A 98 19.21 3.31 -5.27
CA ASN A 98 20.60 3.24 -5.73
C ASN A 98 21.51 3.80 -4.64
N ARG A 99 22.54 3.03 -4.26
CA ARG A 99 23.55 3.44 -3.29
C ARG A 99 24.96 3.33 -3.88
N ARG A 100 25.81 4.32 -3.62
CA ARG A 100 27.26 4.20 -3.82
C ARG A 100 27.88 3.40 -2.65
N PRO A 101 28.77 2.44 -2.88
CA PRO A 101 29.44 1.68 -1.83
C PRO A 101 30.21 2.67 -0.97
N ILE A 102 29.99 2.58 0.33
CA ILE A 102 30.83 3.30 1.29
C ILE A 102 32.10 2.48 1.47
N GLY A 103 33.17 2.98 0.86
CA GLY A 103 34.55 2.50 0.92
C GLY A 103 35.30 3.14 -0.25
N TYR A 104 36.22 4.07 -0.11
CA TYR A 104 37.10 4.43 1.00
C TYR A 104 37.15 5.97 1.12
N MET A 105 36.89 6.53 2.29
CA MET A 105 37.50 7.81 2.64
C MET A 105 38.86 7.45 3.25
N GLU A 106 39.90 7.56 2.43
CA GLU A 106 41.26 7.85 2.90
C GLU A 106 41.32 9.29 3.42
#